data_AF-A0ABD4KVX4-F1
#
_entry.id   AF-A0ABD4KVX4-F1
#
_cell.length_a   1.000
_cell.length_b   1.000
_cell.length_c   1.000
_cell.angle_alpha   90.00
_cell.angle_beta   90.00
_cell.angle_gamma   90.00
#
_symmetry.space_group_name_H-M   'P 1'
#
loop_
_entity.id
_entity.type
_entity.pdbx_description
1 polymer ?
#
loop_
_entity_poly.entity_id
_entity_poly.type
_entity_poly.pdbx_seq_one_letter_code
_entity_poly.pdbx_strand_id
1 'polypeptide(L)'
;MAHKYVLGLSGGKDSAALAIFMKHEHPELDIEYFFTDTGKELPEVYEYLNKLEGFLGKPILRLNEDRGFDFWLEQYKNYLPSAQTRWCTRQLKLLPFKY
;
A
#
# COMPACT_ATOMS: atom_id res chain seq x y z
N MET A 1 7.32 9.18 24.14
CA MET A 1 7.03 8.19 23.08
C MET A 1 7.54 8.77 21.77
N ALA A 2 8.33 8.02 21.01
CA ALA A 2 8.77 8.47 19.68
C ALA A 2 7.58 8.40 18.70
N HIS A 3 7.41 9.43 17.87
CA HIS A 3 6.38 9.44 16.82
C HIS A 3 6.91 8.67 15.60
N LYS A 4 6.04 7.86 14.98
CA LYS A 4 6.32 7.15 13.75
C LYS A 4 5.52 7.79 12.61
N TYR A 5 6.18 8.18 11.54
CA TYR A 5 5.55 8.75 10.36
C TYR A 5 5.47 7.67 9.27
N VAL A 6 4.26 7.41 8.79
CA VAL A 6 4.02 6.42 7.75
C VAL A 6 3.16 7.01 6.64
N LEU A 7 3.45 6.66 5.39
CA LEU A 7 2.69 7.11 4.23
C LEU A 7 2.38 5.92 3.33
N GLY A 8 1.09 5.64 3.20
CA GLY A 8 0.58 4.59 2.32
C GLY A 8 0.51 5.05 0.88
N LEU A 9 1.17 4.32 -0.01
CA LEU A 9 1.11 4.47 -1.45
C LEU A 9 0.09 3.48 -2.00
N SER A 10 -0.75 3.93 -2.94
CA SER A 10 -1.78 3.09 -3.57
C SER A 10 -1.51 2.80 -5.04
N GLY A 11 -0.42 3.33 -5.60
CA GLY A 11 -0.21 3.42 -7.06
C GLY A 11 -0.97 4.57 -7.72
N GLY A 12 -1.82 5.28 -6.97
CA GLY A 12 -2.55 6.45 -7.46
C GLY A 12 -1.77 7.75 -7.35
N LYS A 13 -2.07 8.68 -8.26
CA LYS A 13 -1.42 10.00 -8.39
C LYS A 13 -1.37 10.80 -7.09
N ASP A 14 -2.44 10.77 -6.28
CA ASP A 14 -2.55 11.64 -5.10
C ASP A 14 -1.60 11.19 -3.98
N SER A 15 -1.54 9.88 -3.73
CA SER A 15 -0.62 9.32 -2.72
C SER A 15 0.85 9.55 -3.07
N ALA A 16 1.17 9.50 -4.36
CA ALA A 16 2.52 9.76 -4.83
C ALA A 16 2.87 11.25 -4.82
N ALA A 17 1.94 12.12 -5.23
CA ALA A 17 2.12 13.57 -5.12
C ALA A 17 2.39 13.96 -3.66
N LEU A 18 1.66 13.37 -2.71
CA LEU A 18 1.93 13.57 -1.29
C LEU A 18 3.32 13.07 -0.89
N ALA A 19 3.74 11.87 -1.31
CA ALA A 19 5.07 11.36 -0.97
C ALA A 19 6.21 12.23 -1.51
N ILE A 20 6.07 12.72 -2.74
CA ILE A 20 7.02 13.65 -3.37
C ILE A 20 7.04 14.98 -2.61
N PHE A 21 5.87 15.55 -2.32
CA PHE A 21 5.73 16.79 -1.55
C PHE A 21 6.41 16.67 -0.18
N MET A 22 6.10 15.61 0.57
CA MET A 22 6.68 15.39 1.90
C MET A 22 8.21 15.23 1.84
N LYS A 23 8.74 14.56 0.81
CA LYS A 23 10.19 14.46 0.61
C LYS A 23 10.86 15.84 0.41
N HIS A 24 10.21 16.75 -0.30
CA HIS A 24 10.77 18.08 -0.59
C HIS A 24 10.59 19.07 0.55
N GLU A 25 9.38 19.14 1.11
CA GLU A 25 9.00 20.17 2.08
C GLU A 25 9.26 19.75 3.52
N HIS A 26 9.34 18.45 3.80
CA HIS A 26 9.53 17.88 5.13
C HIS A 26 10.64 16.82 5.20
N PRO A 27 11.86 17.10 4.71
CA PRO A 27 12.98 16.14 4.73
C PRO A 27 13.44 15.76 6.15
N GLU A 28 13.09 16.55 7.17
CA GLU A 28 13.35 16.27 8.58
C GLU A 28 12.50 15.10 9.13
N LEU A 29 11.40 14.76 8.47
CA LEU A 29 10.53 13.66 8.88
C LEU A 29 11.04 12.34 8.30
N ASP A 30 11.37 11.40 9.17
CA ASP A 30 11.65 10.03 8.77
C ASP A 30 10.34 9.28 8.46
N ILE A 31 9.87 9.44 7.21
CA ILE A 31 8.67 8.79 6.72
C ILE A 31 9.01 7.40 6.19
N GLU A 32 8.29 6.40 6.69
CA GLU A 32 8.24 5.04 6.15
C GLU A 32 7.12 4.92 5.11
N TYR A 33 7.48 4.51 3.90
CA TYR A 33 6.52 4.28 2.82
C TYR A 33 6.07 2.82 2.82
N PHE A 34 4.78 2.59 2.59
CA PHE A 34 4.24 1.24 2.43
C PHE A 34 3.24 1.15 1.29
N PHE A 35 3.09 -0.04 0.72
CA PHE A 35 2.11 -0.38 -0.29
C PHE A 35 1.44 -1.69 0.11
N THR A 36 0.10 -1.72 0.19
CA THR A 36 -0.61 -2.97 0.50
C THR A 36 -0.97 -3.71 -0.76
N ASP A 37 -0.14 -4.70 -1.09
CA ASP A 37 -0.26 -5.48 -2.29
C ASP A 37 -1.45 -6.45 -2.20
N THR A 38 -2.32 -6.36 -3.20
CA THR A 38 -3.50 -7.23 -3.31
C THR A 38 -3.25 -8.39 -4.27
N GLY A 39 -2.14 -8.39 -5.01
CA GLY A 39 -1.89 -9.28 -6.12
C GLY A 39 -2.77 -9.02 -7.34
N LYS A 40 -3.51 -7.89 -7.37
CA LYS A 40 -4.44 -7.52 -8.45
C LYS A 40 -4.15 -6.17 -9.09
N GLU A 41 -2.97 -5.60 -8.82
CA GLU A 41 -2.52 -4.43 -9.57
C GLU A 41 -2.03 -4.82 -10.97
N LEU A 42 -2.06 -3.83 -11.87
CA LEU A 42 -1.46 -3.98 -13.19
C LEU A 42 0.09 -3.97 -13.09
N PRO A 43 0.81 -4.66 -13.99
CA PRO A 43 2.28 -4.66 -14.04
C PRO A 43 2.89 -3.24 -13.97
N GLU A 44 2.26 -2.28 -14.64
CA GLU A 44 2.68 -0.88 -14.71
C GLU A 44 2.68 -0.19 -13.34
N VAL A 45 1.81 -0.63 -12.41
CA VAL A 45 1.79 -0.10 -11.04
C VAL A 45 3.06 -0.50 -10.30
N TYR A 46 3.53 -1.74 -10.46
CA TYR A 46 4.77 -2.20 -9.84
C TYR A 46 6.00 -1.50 -10.44
N GLU A 47 6.04 -1.34 -11.76
CA GLU A 47 7.10 -0.56 -12.42
C GLU A 47 7.12 0.89 -11.94
N TYR A 48 5.94 1.49 -11.79
CA TYR A 48 5.77 2.83 -11.27
C TYR A 48 6.27 2.95 -9.82
N LEU A 49 5.90 2.02 -8.94
CA LEU A 49 6.36 2.00 -7.56
C LEU A 49 7.89 1.87 -7.48
N ASN A 50 8.51 1.06 -8.33
CA ASN A 50 9.98 0.94 -8.41
C ASN A 50 10.65 2.27 -8.83
N LYS A 51 10.07 2.99 -9.80
CA LYS A 51 10.55 4.33 -10.19
C LYS A 51 10.40 5.32 -9.03
N LEU A 52 9.29 5.24 -8.30
CA LEU A 52 9.02 6.10 -7.15
C LEU A 52 9.99 5.79 -5.99
N GLU A 53 10.34 4.53 -5.73
CA GLU A 53 11.40 4.16 -4.78
C GLU A 53 12.73 4.81 -5.13
N GLY A 54 13.14 4.72 -6.40
CA GLY A 54 14.35 5.37 -6.90
C GLY A 54 14.31 6.88 -6.71
N PHE A 55 13.17 7.52 -6.99
CA PHE A 55 13.00 8.95 -6.79
C PHE A 55 13.02 9.32 -5.30
N LEU A 56 12.33 8.58 -4.44
CA LEU A 56 12.23 8.86 -3.00
C LEU A 56 13.56 8.56 -2.28
N GLY A 57 14.37 7.64 -2.80
CA GLY A 57 15.62 7.20 -2.16
C GLY A 57 15.37 6.37 -0.90
N LYS A 58 14.16 5.82 -0.75
CA LYS A 58 13.74 4.94 0.33
C LYS A 58 12.91 3.79 -0.23
N PRO A 59 13.01 2.58 0.34
CA PRO A 59 12.16 1.47 -0.05
C PRO A 59 10.70 1.76 0.32
N ILE A 60 9.78 1.15 -0.44
CA ILE A 60 8.36 1.10 -0.12
C ILE A 60 8.06 -0.32 0.36
N LEU A 61 7.75 -0.46 1.65
CA LEU A 61 7.42 -1.74 2.26
C LEU A 61 6.17 -2.35 1.60
N ARG A 62 6.31 -3.52 1.00
CA ARG A 62 5.19 -4.29 0.45
C ARG A 62 4.55 -5.09 1.58
N LEU A 63 3.27 -4.84 1.83
CA LEU A 63 2.49 -5.56 2.85
C LEU A 63 1.64 -6.64 2.18
N ASN A 64 1.49 -7.77 2.87
CA ASN A 64 0.57 -8.86 2.51
C ASN A 64 0.95 -9.71 1.28
N GLU A 65 2.24 -9.89 1.00
CA GLU A 65 2.74 -10.64 -0.17
C GLU A 65 2.17 -12.08 -0.27
N ASP A 66 1.97 -12.76 0.87
CA ASP A 66 1.60 -14.19 0.87
C ASP A 66 0.10 -14.48 0.77
N ARG A 67 -0.77 -13.49 1.03
CA ARG A 67 -2.24 -13.69 1.12
C ARG A 67 -3.01 -12.62 0.37
N GLY A 68 -2.82 -12.59 -0.95
CA GLY A 68 -3.49 -11.68 -1.88
C GLY A 68 -4.98 -11.94 -2.06
N PHE A 69 -5.59 -11.24 -3.02
CA PHE A 69 -7.02 -11.26 -3.29
C PHE A 69 -7.57 -12.67 -3.55
N ASP A 70 -6.87 -13.49 -4.35
CA ASP A 70 -7.36 -14.82 -4.73
C ASP A 70 -7.43 -15.77 -3.53
N PHE A 71 -6.42 -15.74 -2.64
CA PHE A 71 -6.44 -16.48 -1.39
C PHE A 71 -7.69 -16.14 -0.58
N TRP A 72 -7.96 -14.84 -0.39
CA TRP A 72 -9.14 -14.43 0.39
C TRP A 72 -10.44 -14.71 -0.33
N LEU A 73 -10.50 -14.55 -1.66
CA LEU A 73 -11.69 -14.90 -2.44
C LEU A 73 -12.08 -16.37 -2.21
N GLU A 74 -11.10 -17.27 -2.17
CA GLU A 74 -11.31 -18.67 -1.82
C GLU A 74 -11.84 -18.84 -0.38
N GLN A 75 -11.22 -18.15 0.60
CA GLN A 75 -11.69 -18.18 2.00
C GLN A 75 -13.14 -17.66 2.16
N TYR A 76 -13.57 -16.76 1.28
CA TYR A 76 -14.94 -16.24 1.21
C TYR A 76 -15.84 -17.02 0.24
N LYS A 77 -15.47 -18.25 -0.15
CA LYS A 77 -16.26 -19.13 -1.02
C LYS A 77 -16.65 -18.47 -2.35
N ASN A 78 -15.72 -17.73 -2.95
CA ASN A 78 -15.90 -16.96 -4.19
C ASN A 78 -16.94 -15.83 -4.11
N TYR A 79 -17.30 -15.38 -2.90
CA TYR A 79 -18.17 -14.23 -2.72
C TYR A 79 -17.40 -12.91 -2.91
N LEU A 80 -17.69 -12.18 -3.98
CA LEU A 80 -17.05 -10.91 -4.29
C LEU A 80 -17.36 -9.84 -3.23
N PRO A 81 -16.39 -8.96 -2.91
CA PRO A 81 -16.61 -7.90 -1.95
C PRO A 81 -17.61 -6.87 -2.49
N SER A 82 -18.33 -6.23 -1.57
CA SER A 82 -19.29 -5.18 -1.91
C SER A 82 -19.21 -4.04 -0.88
N ALA A 83 -19.96 -2.96 -1.13
CA ALA A 83 -20.07 -1.86 -0.17
C ALA A 83 -20.63 -2.32 1.20
N GLN A 84 -21.48 -3.34 1.22
CA GLN A 84 -22.02 -3.94 2.45
C GLN A 84 -21.05 -4.97 3.05
N THR A 85 -20.41 -5.77 2.20
CA THR A 85 -19.51 -6.84 2.61
C THR A 85 -18.07 -6.50 2.22
N ARG A 86 -17.47 -5.60 3.01
CA ARG A 86 -16.14 -5.00 2.76
C ARG A 86 -14.97 -5.88 3.24
N TRP A 87 -15.04 -7.19 2.99
CA TRP A 87 -14.01 -8.11 3.45
C TRP A 87 -12.63 -7.79 2.86
N CYS A 88 -12.58 -7.30 1.61
CA CYS A 88 -11.33 -6.87 0.98
C CYS A 88 -10.66 -5.72 1.73
N THR A 89 -11.42 -4.71 2.20
CA THR A 89 -10.86 -3.62 3.03
C THR A 89 -10.28 -4.18 4.33
N ARG A 90 -10.99 -5.11 4.98
CA ARG A 90 -10.51 -5.68 6.25
C ARG A 90 -9.25 -6.52 6.07
N GLN A 91 -9.28 -7.47 5.14
CA GLN A 91 -8.23 -8.48 4.98
C GLN A 91 -7.03 -7.99 4.17
N LEU A 92 -7.26 -7.17 3.15
CA LEU A 92 -6.22 -6.73 2.21
C LEU A 92 -5.72 -5.32 2.49
N LYS A 93 -6.26 -4.58 3.47
CA LYS A 93 -5.81 -3.20 3.77
C LYS A 93 -5.60 -2.97 5.26
N LEU A 94 -6.63 -3.19 6.08
CA LEU A 94 -6.56 -2.87 7.51
C LEU A 94 -5.72 -3.87 8.31
N LEU A 95 -5.91 -5.17 8.13
CA LEU A 95 -5.16 -6.18 8.88
C LEU A 95 -3.67 -6.20 8.51
N PRO A 96 -3.28 -6.12 7.22
CA PRO A 96 -1.87 -6.05 6.85
C PRO A 96 -1.12 -4.83 7.38
N PHE A 97 -1.82 -3.73 7.64
CA PHE A 97 -1.22 -2.52 8.18
C PHE A 97 -1.04 -2.54 9.71
N LYS A 98 -1.80 -3.39 10.42
CA LYS A 98 -1.76 -3.46 11.89
C LYS A 98 -0.54 -4.20 12.43
N TYR A 99 0.13 -4.99 11.62
CA TYR A 99 1.23 -5.88 11.97
C TYR A 99 2.45 -5.54 11.13
#